data_AF-A0A2V8TPP8-F1
#
_entry.id   AF-A0A2V8TPP8-F1
#
_cell.length_a   1.000
_cell.length_b   1.000
_cell.length_c   1.000
_cell.angle_alpha   90.00
_cell.angle_beta   90.00
_cell.angle_gamma   90.00
#
_symmetry.space_group_name_H-M   'P 1'
#
loop_
_entity.id
_entity.type
_entity.pdbx_description
1 polymer ?
#
loop_
_entity_poly.entity_id
_entity_poly.type
_entity_poly.pdbx_seq_one_letter_code
_entity_poly.pdbx_strand_id
1 'polypeptide(L)'
;MGCGRAHRLGGWTLEMRIPFSSLRYTDRNPQTWRSMLYRIYPHEFWYQMLSTTWPRGVDCWVCRSNPLHGLINLPSGGSLVVAPYVSERRSADPETGLGSSLASPDNHVGLGADVKWAPGGAT
;
A
#
# COMPACT_ATOMS: atom_id res chain seq x y z
N MET A 1 -42.58 14.03 8.50
CA MET A 1 -42.91 13.27 7.27
C MET A 1 -41.76 12.29 7.01
N GLY A 2 -42.07 10.98 7.04
CA GLY A 2 -41.36 9.92 6.30
C GLY A 2 -39.90 9.62 6.61
N CYS A 3 -39.66 8.87 7.69
CA CYS A 3 -38.46 8.05 7.88
C CYS A 3 -38.48 6.83 6.93
N GLY A 4 -37.30 6.33 6.52
CA GLY A 4 -37.10 4.89 6.40
C GLY A 4 -36.60 4.34 5.06
N ARG A 5 -35.27 4.17 4.98
CA ARG A 5 -34.52 3.06 4.36
C ARG A 5 -34.89 2.66 2.92
N ALA A 6 -34.02 3.10 2.00
CA ALA A 6 -33.83 2.43 0.73
C ALA A 6 -33.26 1.01 0.96
N HIS A 7 -33.93 0.04 0.33
CA HIS A 7 -33.71 -1.39 0.27
C HIS A 7 -32.26 -1.81 -0.07
N ARG A 8 -31.74 -2.91 0.53
CA ARG A 8 -31.43 -4.18 -0.18
C ARG A 8 -30.84 -5.26 0.72
N LEU A 9 -31.48 -6.43 0.67
CA LEU A 9 -31.07 -7.69 1.28
C LEU A 9 -29.72 -8.15 0.66
N GLY A 10 -28.71 -8.43 1.51
CA GLY A 10 -27.50 -9.19 1.16
C GLY A 10 -26.34 -8.45 0.46
N GLY A 11 -26.44 -7.14 0.25
CA GLY A 11 -25.37 -6.35 -0.36
C GLY A 11 -24.44 -5.68 0.67
N TRP A 12 -23.26 -5.25 0.23
CA TRP A 12 -22.34 -4.44 1.04
C TRP A 12 -21.90 -3.21 0.24
N THR A 13 -21.51 -2.15 0.97
CA THR A 13 -20.95 -0.92 0.40
C THR A 13 -19.50 -0.79 0.83
N LEU A 14 -18.61 -0.50 -0.13
CA LEU A 14 -17.20 -0.21 0.13
C LEU A 14 -17.00 1.30 0.17
N GLU A 15 -16.41 1.81 1.25
CA GLU A 15 -15.86 3.15 1.29
C GLU A 15 -14.35 3.05 1.55
N MET A 16 -13.55 3.73 0.72
CA MET A 16 -12.09 3.71 0.83
C MET A 16 -11.55 5.13 0.81
N ARG A 17 -10.66 5.42 1.76
CA ARG A 17 -9.85 6.63 1.78
C ARG A 17 -8.42 6.27 1.41
N ILE A 18 -7.96 6.78 0.27
CA ILE A 18 -6.57 6.61 -0.18
C ILE A 18 -5.84 7.94 0.10
N PRO A 19 -4.95 8.00 1.10
CA PRO A 19 -4.23 9.23 1.40
C PRO A 19 -3.19 9.54 0.33
N PHE A 20 -3.04 10.80 -0.07
CA PHE A 20 -2.03 11.18 -1.06
C PHE A 20 -0.59 10.89 -0.59
N SER A 21 -0.34 10.88 0.72
CA SER A 21 0.95 10.49 1.29
C SER A 21 1.34 9.04 1.04
N SER A 22 0.39 8.14 0.72
CA SER A 22 0.70 6.77 0.33
C SER A 22 1.04 6.61 -1.15
N LEU A 23 0.79 7.64 -1.97
CA LEU A 23 1.01 7.61 -3.41
C LEU A 23 2.28 8.37 -3.78
N ARG A 24 2.97 7.85 -4.80
CA ARG A 24 4.10 8.54 -5.43
C ARG A 24 3.62 9.15 -6.74
N TYR A 25 3.75 10.45 -6.89
CA TYR A 25 3.38 11.17 -8.11
C TYR A 25 4.38 12.30 -8.39
N THR A 26 4.46 12.67 -9.66
CA THR A 26 5.26 13.82 -10.12
C THR A 26 4.64 15.12 -9.62
N ASP A 27 5.46 16.13 -9.35
CA ASP A 27 4.99 17.46 -8.96
C ASP A 27 4.51 18.26 -10.19
N ARG A 28 3.38 17.83 -10.74
CA ARG A 28 2.68 18.51 -11.85
C ARG A 28 1.43 19.19 -11.31
N ASN A 29 1.05 20.31 -11.91
CA ASN A 29 -0.18 21.04 -11.55
C ASN A 29 -0.73 21.75 -12.79
N PRO A 30 -1.93 21.39 -13.31
CA PRO A 30 -2.81 20.30 -12.85
C PRO A 30 -2.27 18.90 -13.20
N GLN A 31 -2.64 17.89 -12.40
CA GLN A 31 -2.40 16.48 -12.73
C GLN A 31 -3.64 15.87 -13.38
N THR A 32 -3.40 14.98 -14.35
CA THR A 32 -4.44 14.07 -14.86
C THR A 32 -3.99 12.66 -14.55
N TRP A 33 -4.74 11.97 -13.69
CA TRP A 33 -4.50 10.57 -13.39
C TRP A 33 -5.47 9.70 -14.17
N ARG A 34 -5.28 8.39 -14.08
CA ARG A 34 -6.27 7.44 -14.59
C ARG A 34 -6.62 6.43 -13.52
N SER A 35 -7.91 6.14 -13.38
CA SER A 35 -8.45 5.30 -12.33
C SER A 35 -9.36 4.21 -12.91
N MET A 36 -9.36 3.06 -12.28
CA MET A 36 -10.26 1.96 -12.65
C MET A 36 -10.66 1.21 -11.40
N LEU A 37 -11.97 0.94 -11.27
CA LEU A 37 -12.49 0.05 -10.26
C LEU A 37 -12.65 -1.33 -10.87
N TYR A 38 -12.13 -2.34 -10.17
CA TYR A 38 -12.17 -3.72 -10.60
C TYR A 38 -12.71 -4.58 -9.47
N ARG A 39 -13.78 -5.32 -9.76
CA ARG A 39 -14.40 -6.26 -8.83
C ARG A 39 -14.35 -7.65 -9.43
N ILE A 40 -13.75 -8.57 -8.68
CA ILE A 40 -13.81 -10.00 -8.95
C ILE A 40 -14.93 -10.59 -8.11
N TYR A 41 -15.83 -11.33 -8.73
CA TYR A 41 -16.88 -12.07 -8.04
C TYR A 41 -16.74 -13.56 -8.33
N PRO A 42 -16.08 -14.32 -7.44
CA PRO A 42 -15.87 -15.76 -7.61
C PRO A 42 -17.13 -16.51 -7.16
N HIS A 43 -17.97 -16.92 -8.11
CA HIS A 43 -19.06 -17.87 -7.89
C HIS A 43 -18.74 -19.15 -8.68
N GLU A 44 -19.74 -19.79 -9.31
CA GLU A 44 -19.56 -20.87 -10.29
C GLU A 44 -18.62 -20.48 -11.44
N PHE A 45 -18.58 -19.20 -11.81
CA PHE A 45 -17.64 -18.64 -12.77
C PHE A 45 -16.96 -17.39 -12.21
N TRP A 46 -15.77 -17.08 -12.75
CA TRP A 46 -15.02 -15.88 -12.39
C TRP A 46 -15.56 -14.67 -13.14
N TYR A 47 -16.49 -13.94 -12.52
CA TYR A 47 -17.00 -12.70 -13.09
C TYR A 47 -16.08 -11.53 -12.78
N GLN A 48 -15.70 -10.82 -13.84
CA GLN A 48 -14.84 -9.64 -13.80
C GLN A 48 -15.66 -8.41 -14.16
N MET A 49 -15.87 -7.52 -13.20
CA MET A 49 -16.63 -6.28 -13.38
C MET A 49 -15.66 -5.09 -13.32
N LEU A 50 -15.60 -4.32 -14.39
CA LEU A 50 -14.72 -3.16 -14.52
C LEU A 50 -15.55 -1.89 -14.66
N SER A 51 -15.03 -0.76 -14.16
CA SER A 51 -15.63 0.56 -14.38
C SER A 51 -15.37 1.14 -15.77
N THR A 52 -14.65 0.43 -16.64
CA THR A 52 -14.37 0.84 -18.03
C THR A 52 -14.72 -0.28 -19.00
N THR A 53 -14.93 0.06 -20.26
CA THR A 53 -15.13 -0.91 -21.33
C THR A 53 -13.79 -1.47 -21.79
N TRP A 54 -13.65 -2.80 -21.74
CA TRP A 54 -12.46 -3.51 -22.18
C TRP A 54 -12.71 -4.28 -23.50
N PRO A 55 -12.20 -3.79 -24.64
CA PRO A 55 -12.26 -4.52 -25.89
C PRO A 55 -11.35 -5.76 -25.86
N ARG A 56 -11.72 -6.81 -26.58
CA ARG A 56 -10.85 -7.98 -26.77
C ARG A 56 -9.71 -7.62 -27.73
N GLY A 57 -8.49 -8.05 -27.42
CA GLY A 57 -7.31 -7.83 -28.29
C GLY A 57 -6.52 -6.54 -28.05
N VAL A 58 -6.73 -5.86 -26.91
CA VAL A 58 -5.89 -4.73 -26.48
C VAL A 58 -5.31 -5.03 -25.09
N ASP A 59 -4.03 -4.70 -24.88
CA ASP A 59 -3.30 -5.11 -23.68
C ASP A 59 -2.98 -3.95 -22.71
N CYS A 60 -3.23 -2.69 -23.09
CA CYS A 60 -2.86 -1.55 -22.24
C CYS A 60 -3.96 -1.15 -21.24
N TRP A 61 -3.90 -1.68 -20.01
CA TRP A 61 -4.91 -1.42 -18.97
C TRP A 61 -5.00 0.06 -18.57
N VAL A 62 -3.84 0.70 -18.45
CA VAL A 62 -3.73 2.12 -18.11
C VAL A 62 -4.24 3.03 -19.25
N CYS A 63 -4.20 2.57 -20.50
CA CYS A 63 -4.67 3.33 -21.66
C CYS A 63 -6.20 3.42 -21.74
N ARG A 64 -6.93 2.59 -20.99
CA ARG A 64 -8.40 2.55 -21.02
C ARG A 64 -9.07 2.89 -19.69
N SER A 65 -8.29 3.08 -18.63
CA SER A 65 -8.81 3.57 -17.35
C SER A 65 -9.42 4.97 -17.49
N ASN A 66 -10.40 5.24 -16.63
CA ASN A 66 -11.17 6.48 -16.66
C ASN A 66 -10.25 7.64 -16.27
N PRO A 67 -10.19 8.73 -17.04
CA PRO A 67 -9.38 9.88 -16.69
C PRO A 67 -9.94 10.55 -15.44
N LEU A 68 -9.05 10.91 -14.53
CA LEU A 68 -9.34 11.64 -13.30
C LEU A 68 -8.70 13.02 -13.42
N HIS A 69 -9.54 14.03 -13.65
CA HIS A 69 -9.16 15.43 -13.74
C HIS A 69 -9.49 16.17 -12.44
N GLY A 70 -9.06 17.43 -12.33
CA GLY A 70 -9.34 18.28 -11.16
C GLY A 70 -8.37 18.07 -10.00
N LEU A 71 -7.28 17.35 -10.22
CA LEU A 71 -6.19 17.17 -9.27
C LEU A 71 -5.25 18.39 -9.35
N ILE A 72 -5.59 19.42 -8.58
CA ILE A 72 -4.81 20.67 -8.46
C ILE A 72 -4.21 20.81 -7.07
N ASN A 73 -3.05 21.47 -6.98
CA ASN A 73 -2.38 21.80 -5.72
C ASN A 73 -2.20 20.58 -4.79
N LEU A 74 -1.82 19.43 -5.35
CA LEU A 74 -1.53 18.24 -4.52
C LEU A 74 -0.28 18.48 -3.67
N PRO A 75 -0.25 17.96 -2.43
CA PRO A 75 0.93 18.10 -1.58
C PRO A 75 2.13 17.39 -2.21
N SER A 76 3.32 18.00 -2.19
CA SER A 76 4.53 17.33 -2.67
C SER A 76 4.89 16.16 -1.75
N GLY A 77 5.01 14.94 -2.29
CA GLY A 77 5.38 13.75 -1.52
C GLY A 77 6.86 13.78 -1.10
N GLY A 78 7.13 13.62 0.19
CA GLY A 78 8.49 13.52 0.71
C GLY A 78 9.23 12.31 0.16
N SER A 79 10.46 12.53 -0.34
CA SER A 79 11.29 11.53 -1.02
C SER A 79 12.33 10.88 -0.13
N LEU A 80 12.49 11.34 1.12
CA LEU A 80 13.54 10.89 2.03
C LEU A 80 12.94 10.32 3.32
N VAL A 81 13.31 9.09 3.63
CA VAL A 81 12.98 8.43 4.91
C VAL A 81 14.29 8.03 5.57
N VAL A 82 14.46 8.41 6.84
CA VAL A 82 15.56 7.99 7.70
C VAL A 82 14.96 7.20 8.85
N ALA A 83 15.39 5.95 9.02
CA ALA A 83 14.87 5.02 10.01
C ALA A 83 16.00 4.57 10.94
N PRO A 84 16.26 5.28 12.05
CA PRO A 84 17.21 4.82 13.05
C PRO A 84 16.63 3.61 13.81
N TYR A 85 17.48 2.65 14.15
CA TYR A 85 17.11 1.48 14.93
C TYR A 85 18.19 1.11 15.95
N VAL A 86 17.73 0.50 17.04
CA VAL A 86 18.55 -0.16 18.05
C VAL A 86 18.18 -1.64 18.06
N SER A 87 19.19 -2.50 18.10
CA SER A 87 19.00 -3.95 18.18
C SER A 87 19.77 -4.51 19.38
N GLU A 88 19.20 -5.53 20.01
CA GLU A 88 19.86 -6.28 21.08
C GLU A 88 19.80 -7.77 20.73
N ARG A 89 20.94 -8.45 20.83
CA ARG A 89 21.05 -9.89 20.67
C ARG A 89 21.60 -10.48 21.96
N ARG A 90 20.89 -11.48 22.48
CA ARG A 90 21.30 -12.26 23.64
C ARG A 90 21.53 -13.71 23.22
N SER A 91 22.72 -14.23 23.46
CA SER A 91 23.06 -15.64 23.24
C SER A 91 23.66 -16.23 24.51
N ALA A 92 23.22 -17.43 24.90
CA ALA A 92 23.79 -18.16 26.01
C ALA A 92 24.08 -19.58 25.55
N ASP A 93 25.29 -20.05 25.82
CA ASP A 93 25.68 -21.43 25.58
C ASP A 93 25.47 -22.29 26.84
N PRO A 94 25.23 -23.60 26.72
CA PRO A 94 25.16 -24.50 27.88
C PRO A 94 26.52 -24.58 28.57
N GLU A 95 26.55 -24.58 29.91
CA GLU A 95 27.81 -24.56 30.68
C GLU A 95 28.67 -25.82 30.48
N THR A 96 28.06 -27.00 30.38
CA THR A 96 28.80 -28.28 30.30
C THR A 96 28.25 -29.25 29.25
N GLY A 97 27.21 -28.87 28.50
CA GLY A 97 26.59 -29.70 27.45
C GLY A 97 25.06 -29.65 27.47
N LEU A 98 24.44 -30.43 26.58
CA LEU A 98 22.98 -30.46 26.44
C LEU A 98 22.31 -30.91 27.75
N GLY A 99 21.39 -30.08 28.27
CA GLY A 99 20.67 -30.33 29.54
C GLY A 99 21.29 -29.67 30.78
N SER A 100 22.47 -29.04 30.65
CA SER A 100 23.06 -28.21 31.71
C SER A 100 22.45 -26.81 31.77
N SER A 101 22.78 -26.07 32.84
CA SER A 101 22.35 -24.67 32.99
C SER A 101 22.96 -23.80 31.87
N LEU A 102 22.26 -22.73 31.49
CA LEU A 102 22.79 -21.77 30.51
C LEU A 102 23.84 -20.89 31.18
N ALA A 103 24.99 -20.77 30.55
CA ALA A 103 26.05 -19.87 30.98
C ALA A 103 25.57 -18.41 30.95
N SER A 104 26.35 -17.52 31.57
CA SER A 104 26.06 -16.09 31.51
C SER A 104 25.91 -15.64 30.06
N PRO A 105 24.76 -15.08 29.69
CA PRO A 105 24.48 -14.72 28.31
C PRO A 105 25.40 -13.60 27.85
N ASP A 106 25.93 -13.78 26.65
CA ASP A 106 26.56 -12.72 25.89
C ASP A 106 25.48 -11.80 25.31
N ASN A 107 25.67 -10.50 25.51
CA ASN A 107 24.74 -9.46 25.11
C ASN A 107 25.45 -8.54 24.11
N HIS A 108 24.88 -8.40 22.92
CA HIS A 108 25.34 -7.46 21.91
C HIS A 108 24.27 -6.43 21.63
N VAL A 109 24.62 -5.15 21.81
CA VAL A 109 23.76 -4.02 21.44
C VAL A 109 24.30 -3.38 20.17
N GLY A 110 23.45 -3.27 19.16
CA GLY A 110 23.74 -2.62 17.88
C GLY A 110 22.93 -1.33 17.73
N LEU A 111 23.57 -0.33 17.13
CA LEU A 111 22.91 0.90 16.68
C LEU A 111 23.07 0.99 15.17
N GLY A 112 22.00 1.33 14.47
CA GLY A 112 22.01 1.46 13.02
C GLY A 112 20.98 2.47 12.52
N ALA A 113 21.06 2.80 11.24
CA ALA A 113 20.05 3.62 10.58
C ALA A 113 19.95 3.22 9.12
N ASP A 114 18.71 3.14 8.63
CA ASP A 114 18.42 2.93 7.22
C ASP A 114 18.03 4.25 6.56
N VAL A 115 18.56 4.49 5.37
CA VAL A 115 18.21 5.65 4.55
C VAL A 115 17.56 5.19 3.27
N LYS A 116 16.35 5.68 3.01
CA LYS A 116 15.62 5.45 1.76
C LYS A 116 15.35 6.77 1.07
N TRP A 117 15.94 6.93 -0.11
CA TRP A 117 15.70 8.07 -0.98
C TRP A 117 14.99 7.61 -2.26
N ALA A 118 13.94 8.33 -2.65
CA ALA A 118 13.21 8.14 -3.88
C ALA A 118 13.24 9.46 -4.66
N PRO A 119 14.17 9.66 -5.62
CA PRO A 119 14.19 10.89 -6.40
C PRO A 119 12.81 11.16 -6.98
N GLY A 120 12.34 12.40 -6.86
CA GLY A 120 11.11 12.83 -7.52
C GLY A 120 11.25 12.55 -9.01
N GLY A 121 10.19 12.05 -9.64
CA GLY A 121 10.17 11.90 -11.10
C GLY A 121 10.41 13.27 -11.73
N ALA A 122 11.61 13.50 -12.24
CA ALA A 122 11.97 14.71 -12.94
C ALA A 122 11.25 14.73 -14.29
N THR A 123 10.48 15.81 -14.49
CA THR A 123 9.89 16.33 -15.74
C THR A 123 9.00 15.39 -16.55
#